data_AF-A0A5N7DRM6-F1
#
_entry.id   AF-A0A5N7DRM6-F1
#
_cell.length_a   1.000
_cell.length_b   1.000
_cell.length_c   1.000
_cell.angle_alpha   90.00
_cell.angle_beta   90.00
_cell.angle_gamma   90.00
#
_symmetry.space_group_name_H-M   'P 1'
#
loop_
_entity.id
_entity.type
_entity.pdbx_description
1 polymer ?
#
loop_
_entity_poly.entity_id
_entity_poly.type
_entity_poly.pdbx_seq_one_letter_code
_entity_poly.pdbx_strand_id
1 'polypeptide(L)'
;MPAPPNVTQSLELKQYFESHDHLVRGTPEPSSRSQALIYRFKDHKWWIKVTFLGTLYQSSETEAAQKIPKRERRREYQEFVNRINYRTLPLLDDTVSELVLENSPGMTNHIDLNVEARDSANPLVKIAKSLSYRIQEEPFRVTYPSCCEFPSFRCIDWAELEEEDEIADGVHRVCPKTARVPYVLKVVNRPLYHPHDTNVIRKELENLERFKGVPGIVQPVAIAVSSNPYMTARTSDQPPVISGILLEFYSGGSLQRILKEDRVKEYNWTRWPIQIGTALSHFHRAGQTHMDNKPANVVLDAQGNVVLIDISGSGGITYSWRAPEISHERSPFDLPFEARLLHDVWA
;
A
#
# COMPACT_ATOMS: atom_id res chain seq x y z
N MET A 1 -39.55 10.33 28.34
CA MET A 1 -38.45 10.96 27.58
C MET A 1 -37.76 9.88 26.78
N PRO A 2 -37.68 9.97 25.44
CA PRO A 2 -36.93 9.00 24.66
C PRO A 2 -35.44 9.14 24.98
N ALA A 3 -34.75 8.02 25.14
CA ALA A 3 -33.31 7.96 25.37
C ALA A 3 -32.56 8.74 24.28
N PRO A 4 -31.47 9.45 24.60
CA PRO A 4 -30.68 10.12 23.57
C PRO A 4 -30.20 9.07 22.55
N PRO A 5 -30.20 9.38 21.24
CA PRO A 5 -29.74 8.44 20.22
C PRO A 5 -28.32 8.00 20.58
N ASN A 6 -28.10 6.68 20.68
CA ASN A 6 -26.79 6.09 20.93
C ASN A 6 -25.78 6.76 20.00
N VAL A 7 -24.88 7.57 20.57
CA VAL A 7 -23.80 8.19 19.82
C VAL A 7 -22.80 7.08 19.49
N THR A 8 -22.96 6.49 18.31
CA THR A 8 -22.10 5.42 17.79
C THR A 8 -20.75 6.01 17.40
N GLN A 9 -19.85 6.11 18.39
CA GLN A 9 -18.42 6.21 18.12
C GLN A 9 -17.84 4.81 17.90
N SER A 10 -16.93 4.67 16.95
CA SER A 10 -16.17 3.43 16.79
C SER A 10 -14.73 3.72 16.39
N LEU A 11 -13.83 2.84 16.81
CA LEU A 11 -12.42 2.91 16.51
C LEU A 11 -11.97 1.55 16.00
N GLU A 12 -11.39 1.54 14.81
CA GLU A 12 -10.93 0.34 14.13
C GLU A 12 -9.42 0.41 13.94
N LEU A 13 -8.66 -0.39 14.68
CA LEU A 13 -7.21 -0.45 14.57
C LEU A 13 -6.80 -1.12 13.25
N LYS A 14 -5.84 -0.50 12.57
CA LYS A 14 -5.22 -0.99 11.34
C LYS A 14 -3.76 -1.38 11.62
N GLN A 15 -2.82 -0.88 10.81
CA GLN A 15 -1.42 -1.24 10.87
C GLN A 15 -0.72 -0.68 12.12
N TYR A 16 0.19 -1.47 12.68
CA TYR A 16 1.09 -1.09 13.75
C TYR A 16 2.54 -1.14 13.28
N PHE A 17 3.35 -0.16 13.66
CA PHE A 17 4.76 -0.05 13.29
C PHE A 17 5.63 0.36 14.48
N GLU A 18 6.87 -0.15 14.52
CA GLU A 18 7.94 0.26 15.43
C GLU A 18 9.24 0.41 14.63
N SER A 19 10.04 1.43 14.94
CA SER A 19 11.37 1.57 14.35
C SER A 19 12.32 0.46 14.81
N HIS A 20 13.14 -0.06 13.90
CA HIS A 20 14.14 -1.08 14.22
C HIS A 20 15.51 -0.48 14.60
N ASP A 21 15.66 0.84 14.56
CA ASP A 21 16.89 1.56 14.89
C ASP A 21 17.46 1.19 16.26
N HIS A 22 16.58 0.87 17.22
CA HIS A 22 16.98 0.43 18.55
C HIS A 22 17.80 -0.87 18.57
N LEU A 23 17.59 -1.76 17.58
CA LEU A 23 18.37 -2.98 17.42
C LEU A 23 19.82 -2.68 17.03
N VAL A 24 20.01 -1.67 16.17
CA VAL A 24 21.34 -1.22 15.73
C VAL A 24 22.02 -0.39 16.83
N ARG A 25 21.25 0.48 17.50
CA ARG A 25 21.76 1.38 18.56
C ARG A 25 21.93 0.71 19.92
N GLY A 26 21.45 -0.53 20.08
CA GLY A 26 21.50 -1.26 21.35
C GLY A 26 20.56 -0.69 22.44
N THR A 27 19.59 0.15 22.09
CA THR A 27 18.64 0.72 23.06
C THR A 27 17.53 -0.28 23.41
N PRO A 28 16.92 -0.21 24.62
CA PRO A 28 15.99 -1.23 25.10
C PRO A 28 14.65 -1.25 24.35
N GLU A 29 14.28 -0.15 23.70
CA GLU A 29 12.98 0.02 23.05
C GLU A 29 13.08 0.90 21.78
N PRO A 30 12.09 0.85 20.89
CA PRO A 30 12.05 1.70 19.69
C PRO A 30 11.83 3.18 20.04
N SER A 31 12.58 4.06 19.37
CA SER A 31 12.45 5.53 19.48
C SER A 31 11.19 6.08 18.82
N SER A 32 10.54 5.29 17.96
CA SER A 32 9.31 5.65 17.28
C SER A 32 8.40 4.43 17.17
N ARG A 33 7.12 4.62 17.46
CA ARG A 33 6.07 3.63 17.23
C ARG A 33 4.81 4.33 16.75
N SER A 34 4.06 3.68 15.88
CA SER A 34 2.82 4.24 15.35
C SER A 34 1.71 3.20 15.17
N GLN A 35 0.48 3.69 15.22
CA GLN A 35 -0.74 2.89 15.02
C GLN A 35 -1.67 3.67 14.09
N ALA A 36 -1.92 3.11 12.91
CA ALA A 36 -2.97 3.58 12.00
C ALA A 36 -4.32 3.05 12.47
N LEU A 37 -5.37 3.86 12.32
CA LEU A 37 -6.73 3.52 12.70
C LEU A 37 -7.76 4.32 11.90
N ILE A 38 -9.00 3.84 11.94
CA ILE A 38 -10.16 4.57 11.44
C ILE A 38 -11.02 4.94 12.65
N TYR A 39 -11.25 6.23 12.83
CA TYR A 39 -12.15 6.77 13.86
C TYR A 39 -13.45 7.20 13.20
N ARG A 40 -14.59 6.71 13.69
CA ARG A 40 -15.92 7.09 13.21
C ARG A 40 -16.70 7.75 14.32
N PHE A 41 -17.33 8.87 14.01
CA PHE A 41 -18.20 9.58 14.93
C PHE A 41 -19.36 10.20 14.16
N LYS A 42 -20.59 9.79 14.51
CA LYS A 42 -21.80 10.12 13.73
C LYS A 42 -21.60 9.65 12.27
N ASP A 43 -21.88 10.52 11.29
CA ASP A 43 -21.79 10.22 9.86
C ASP A 43 -20.40 10.48 9.25
N HIS A 44 -19.38 10.72 10.10
CA HIS A 44 -18.03 11.08 9.67
C HIS A 44 -17.02 9.98 10.03
N LYS A 45 -15.97 9.85 9.21
CA LYS A 45 -14.91 8.85 9.33
C LYS A 45 -13.55 9.48 9.05
N TRP A 46 -12.65 9.48 10.03
CA TRP A 46 -11.28 9.96 9.86
C TRP A 46 -10.27 8.82 9.84
N TRP A 47 -9.28 8.93 8.96
CA TRP A 47 -8.07 8.13 9.04
C TRP A 47 -7.04 8.84 9.90
N ILE A 48 -6.52 8.11 10.89
CA ILE A 48 -5.60 8.68 11.88
C ILE A 48 -4.40 7.76 12.01
N LYS A 49 -3.21 8.34 12.02
CA LYS A 49 -1.97 7.68 12.43
C LYS A 49 -1.51 8.32 13.72
N VAL A 50 -1.57 7.58 14.83
CA VAL A 50 -0.98 8.05 16.09
C VAL A 50 0.47 7.62 16.08
N THR A 51 1.39 8.59 16.17
CA THR A 51 2.83 8.37 16.19
C THR A 51 3.37 8.87 17.52
N PHE A 52 4.06 8.02 18.27
CA PHE A 52 4.79 8.43 19.47
C PHE A 52 6.28 8.45 19.18
N LEU A 53 6.93 9.59 19.46
CA LEU A 53 8.37 9.78 19.38
C LEU A 53 8.93 9.90 20.80
N GLY A 54 9.79 8.95 21.17
CA GLY A 54 10.42 8.91 22.48
C GLY A 54 10.54 7.49 23.03
N THR A 55 10.96 7.43 24.29
CA THR A 55 11.21 6.21 25.06
C THR A 55 10.45 6.27 26.38
N LEU A 56 9.87 5.15 26.82
CA LEU A 56 9.07 5.01 28.05
C LEU A 56 9.83 4.31 29.18
N TYR A 57 10.76 3.42 28.83
CA TYR A 57 11.42 2.47 29.71
C TYR A 57 12.86 2.90 30.06
N GLN A 58 13.19 4.18 29.90
CA GLN A 58 14.48 4.70 30.35
C GLN A 58 14.45 4.94 31.87
N SER A 59 14.99 4.00 32.65
CA SER A 59 15.69 4.28 33.92
C SER A 59 16.19 2.99 34.61
N SER A 60 17.48 2.69 34.50
CA SER A 60 18.48 2.81 35.59
C SER A 60 19.82 2.27 35.09
N GLU A 61 20.93 2.87 35.50
CA GLU A 61 22.32 2.46 35.19
C GLU A 61 22.72 1.12 35.84
N THR A 62 21.76 0.28 36.22
CA THR A 62 22.01 -1.01 36.85
C THR A 62 21.17 -2.08 36.16
N GLU A 63 21.90 -3.00 35.54
CA GLU A 63 21.55 -4.40 35.29
C GLU A 63 20.27 -4.67 34.46
N ALA A 64 20.51 -5.12 33.22
CA ALA A 64 19.56 -5.85 32.38
C ALA A 64 18.13 -5.29 32.36
N ALA A 65 17.94 -4.09 31.79
CA ALA A 65 16.61 -3.64 31.36
C ALA A 65 15.98 -4.74 30.50
N GLN A 66 15.03 -5.51 31.07
CA GLN A 66 14.34 -6.57 30.37
C GLN A 66 13.71 -5.97 29.13
N LYS A 67 14.17 -6.40 27.95
CA LYS A 67 13.59 -6.00 26.67
C LYS A 67 12.15 -6.50 26.63
N ILE A 68 11.19 -5.62 26.92
CA ILE A 68 9.76 -5.94 26.84
C ILE A 68 9.47 -6.42 25.42
N PRO A 69 8.85 -7.58 25.21
CA PRO A 69 8.60 -8.11 23.87
C PRO A 69 7.77 -7.15 23.00
N LYS A 70 8.04 -7.09 21.69
CA LYS A 70 7.28 -6.28 20.72
C LYS A 70 5.76 -6.46 20.82
N ARG A 71 5.31 -7.69 21.08
CA ARG A 71 3.88 -8.01 21.27
C ARG A 71 3.27 -7.25 22.45
N GLU A 72 4.00 -7.15 23.55
CA GLU A 72 3.57 -6.47 24.76
C GLU A 72 3.56 -4.96 24.57
N ARG A 73 4.64 -4.39 24.02
CA ARG A 73 4.68 -2.96 23.65
C ARG A 73 3.56 -2.57 22.69
N ARG A 74 3.26 -3.42 21.69
CA ARG A 74 2.12 -3.24 20.79
C ARG A 74 0.80 -3.20 21.55
N ARG A 75 0.56 -4.15 22.45
CA ARG A 75 -0.66 -4.23 23.25
C ARG A 75 -0.85 -2.96 24.10
N GLU A 76 0.21 -2.52 24.79
CA GLU A 76 0.19 -1.30 25.60
C GLU A 76 -0.06 -0.06 24.75
N TYR A 77 0.61 0.06 23.61
CA TYR A 77 0.42 1.19 22.71
C TYR A 77 -1.02 1.24 22.16
N GLN A 78 -1.56 0.10 21.75
CA GLN A 78 -2.94 -0.01 21.27
C GLN A 78 -3.97 0.32 22.36
N GLU A 79 -3.73 -0.11 23.60
CA GLU A 79 -4.58 0.26 24.73
C GLU A 79 -4.57 1.78 24.96
N PHE A 80 -3.39 2.41 24.92
CA PHE A 80 -3.26 3.86 25.04
C PHE A 80 -3.99 4.58 23.89
N VAL A 81 -3.77 4.16 22.65
CA VAL A 81 -4.43 4.72 21.44
C VAL A 81 -5.95 4.62 21.52
N ASN A 82 -6.49 3.52 22.06
CA ASN A 82 -7.94 3.35 22.27
C ASN A 82 -8.54 4.29 23.33
N ARG A 83 -7.71 4.81 24.25
CA ARG A 83 -8.16 5.69 25.33
C ARG A 83 -8.16 7.16 24.92
N ILE A 84 -7.51 7.54 23.83
CA ILE A 84 -7.47 8.93 23.35
C ILE A 84 -8.88 9.44 23.02
N ASN A 85 -9.18 10.66 23.48
CA ASN A 85 -10.41 11.36 23.13
C ASN A 85 -10.24 12.11 21.80
N TYR A 86 -10.49 11.42 20.69
CA TYR A 86 -10.35 12.02 19.35
C TYR A 86 -11.34 13.15 19.06
N ARG A 87 -12.38 13.34 19.87
CA ARG A 87 -13.39 14.39 19.67
C ARG A 87 -12.87 15.79 19.98
N THR A 88 -11.85 15.90 20.82
CA THR A 88 -11.25 17.19 21.19
C THR A 88 -10.11 17.58 20.26
N LEU A 89 -9.71 16.68 19.36
CA LEU A 89 -8.61 16.89 18.44
C LEU A 89 -9.09 17.55 17.13
N PRO A 90 -8.37 18.55 16.60
CA PRO A 90 -8.64 19.12 15.29
C PRO A 90 -8.15 18.18 14.18
N LEU A 91 -8.89 17.09 13.95
CA LEU A 91 -8.61 16.13 12.88
C LEU A 91 -8.82 16.79 11.51
N LEU A 92 -7.95 16.43 10.56
CA LEU A 92 -8.01 16.90 9.18
C LEU A 92 -8.98 16.04 8.37
N ASP A 93 -9.83 16.70 7.57
CA ASP A 93 -10.80 16.04 6.72
C ASP A 93 -10.19 15.53 5.40
N ASP A 94 -10.79 14.48 4.84
CA ASP A 94 -10.50 13.91 3.52
C ASP A 94 -9.02 13.49 3.30
N THR A 95 -8.33 13.20 4.40
CA THR A 95 -6.92 12.82 4.42
C THR A 95 -6.58 11.89 5.59
N VAL A 96 -5.30 11.60 5.78
CA VAL A 96 -4.78 10.91 6.95
C VAL A 96 -4.21 11.95 7.92
N SER A 97 -4.83 12.09 9.09
CA SER A 97 -4.30 12.91 10.17
C SER A 97 -3.20 12.16 10.92
N GLU A 98 -1.98 12.66 10.93
CA GLU A 98 -0.93 12.16 11.81
C GLU A 98 -0.94 12.94 13.13
N LEU A 99 -1.29 12.25 14.21
CA LEU A 99 -1.20 12.73 15.59
C LEU A 99 0.17 12.34 16.14
N VAL A 100 1.10 13.29 16.14
CA VAL A 100 2.45 13.06 16.66
C VAL A 100 2.51 13.48 18.13
N LEU A 101 2.91 12.53 18.97
CA LEU A 101 3.01 12.64 20.42
C LEU A 101 4.48 12.64 20.82
N GLU A 102 4.89 13.68 21.53
CA GLU A 102 6.29 13.89 21.91
C GLU A 102 6.37 14.42 23.35
N ASN A 103 7.41 14.03 24.09
CA ASN A 103 7.69 14.55 25.42
C ASN A 103 8.45 15.88 25.31
N SER A 104 7.72 16.97 25.07
CA SER A 104 8.28 18.30 24.86
C SER A 104 7.83 19.25 25.97
N PRO A 105 8.65 19.46 27.02
CA PRO A 105 8.32 20.37 28.11
C PRO A 105 8.30 21.81 27.57
N GLY A 106 7.11 22.35 27.36
CA GLY A 106 6.92 23.73 26.87
C GLY A 106 5.75 23.92 25.88
N MET A 107 5.20 22.85 25.32
CA MET A 107 3.97 22.93 24.51
C MET A 107 2.71 22.84 25.37
N THR A 108 1.70 23.65 25.04
CA THR A 108 0.43 23.78 25.77
C THR A 108 -0.66 22.80 25.34
N ASN A 109 -0.43 22.05 24.26
CA ASN A 109 -1.43 21.15 23.69
C ASN A 109 -1.26 19.75 24.28
N HIS A 110 -2.16 19.36 25.19
CA HIS A 110 -2.14 18.08 25.88
C HIS A 110 -3.20 17.13 25.35
N ILE A 111 -2.93 15.83 25.40
CA ILE A 111 -3.87 14.82 24.95
C ILE A 111 -4.88 14.45 26.03
N ASP A 112 -6.16 14.56 25.70
CA ASP A 112 -7.24 14.12 26.56
C ASP A 112 -7.51 12.62 26.38
N LEU A 113 -7.81 11.94 27.48
CA LEU A 113 -8.23 10.54 27.47
C LEU A 113 -9.70 10.42 27.90
N ASN A 114 -10.45 9.49 27.30
CA ASN A 114 -11.86 9.24 27.61
C ASN A 114 -12.07 8.70 29.04
N VAL A 115 -11.06 8.09 29.66
CA VAL A 115 -11.09 7.55 31.03
C VAL A 115 -9.84 8.01 31.77
N GLU A 116 -10.01 8.61 32.96
CA GLU A 116 -8.90 9.13 33.76
C GLU A 116 -7.90 8.03 34.18
N ALA A 117 -6.62 8.41 34.22
CA ALA A 117 -5.46 7.54 34.42
C ALA A 117 -5.33 6.89 35.81
N ARG A 118 -6.27 7.09 36.74
CA ARG A 118 -6.05 6.87 38.18
C ARG A 118 -5.67 5.43 38.56
N ASP A 119 -6.04 4.43 37.74
CA ASP A 119 -5.73 3.01 37.99
C ASP A 119 -5.02 2.29 36.82
N SER A 120 -4.51 3.01 35.80
CA SER A 120 -3.89 2.35 34.64
C SER A 120 -2.43 1.94 34.91
N ALA A 121 -2.11 0.66 34.71
CA ALA A 121 -0.73 0.17 34.73
C ALA A 121 0.08 0.63 33.50
N ASN A 122 -0.59 1.10 32.44
CA ASN A 122 0.03 1.43 31.16
C ASN A 122 0.92 2.68 31.25
N PRO A 123 2.23 2.59 30.92
CA PRO A 123 3.16 3.72 31.06
C PRO A 123 2.78 4.95 30.24
N LEU A 124 2.21 4.77 29.04
CA LEU A 124 1.78 5.90 28.19
C LEU A 124 0.59 6.65 28.78
N VAL A 125 -0.32 5.94 29.44
CA VAL A 125 -1.46 6.55 30.13
C VAL A 125 -0.98 7.40 31.30
N LYS A 126 0.07 6.98 32.01
CA LYS A 126 0.66 7.72 33.13
C LYS A 126 1.30 9.04 32.68
N ILE A 127 1.99 9.03 31.54
CA ILE A 127 2.65 10.22 31.00
C ILE A 127 1.75 11.04 30.06
N ALA A 128 0.52 10.62 29.79
CA ALA A 128 -0.34 11.26 28.80
C ALA A 128 -0.49 12.78 29.02
N LYS A 129 -0.58 13.22 30.28
CA LYS A 129 -0.67 14.66 30.63
C LYS A 129 0.61 15.45 30.36
N SER A 130 1.78 14.79 30.32
CA SER A 130 3.05 15.45 29.97
C SER A 130 3.35 15.37 28.48
N LEU A 131 2.61 14.56 27.71
CA LEU A 131 2.77 14.51 26.27
C LEU A 131 2.18 15.76 25.63
N SER A 132 2.98 16.36 24.76
CA SER A 132 2.51 17.35 23.80
C SER A 132 2.06 16.64 22.53
N TYR A 133 1.11 17.24 21.81
CA TYR A 133 0.74 16.76 20.49
C TYR A 133 0.80 17.83 19.41
N ARG A 134 1.09 17.39 18.19
CA ARG A 134 0.89 18.14 16.95
C ARG A 134 0.12 17.27 15.97
N ILE A 135 -0.75 17.90 15.18
CA ILE A 135 -1.47 17.24 14.09
C ILE A 135 -0.94 17.79 12.79
N GLN A 136 -0.60 16.89 11.88
CA GLN A 136 -0.21 17.21 10.52
C GLN A 136 -0.88 16.25 9.55
N GLU A 137 -0.87 16.60 8.27
CA GLU A 137 -1.21 15.63 7.23
C GLU A 137 -0.10 14.58 7.12
N GLU A 138 -0.45 13.30 7.09
CA GLU A 138 0.55 12.22 7.04
C GLU A 138 1.32 12.31 5.70
N PRO A 139 2.65 12.52 5.74
CA PRO A 139 3.44 12.87 4.56
C PRO A 139 3.69 11.70 3.60
N PHE A 140 3.48 10.47 4.05
CA PHE A 140 3.72 9.22 3.32
C PHE A 140 2.42 8.49 2.94
N ARG A 141 1.27 9.14 3.08
CA ARG A 141 -0.03 8.58 2.71
C ARG A 141 -0.07 8.33 1.21
N VAL A 142 -0.78 7.28 0.82
CA VAL A 142 -1.05 7.03 -0.60
C VAL A 142 -2.00 8.11 -1.09
N THR A 143 -1.56 8.96 -2.01
CA THR A 143 -2.41 9.86 -2.77
C THR A 143 -3.00 9.10 -3.95
N TYR A 144 -4.30 8.88 -3.93
CA TYR A 144 -5.02 8.22 -5.03
C TYR A 144 -5.16 9.19 -6.21
N PRO A 145 -4.69 8.83 -7.42
CA PRO A 145 -4.81 9.71 -8.58
C PRO A 145 -6.27 9.97 -8.95
N SER A 146 -6.55 11.17 -9.44
CA SER A 146 -7.84 11.47 -10.07
C SER A 146 -7.92 10.78 -11.43
N CYS A 147 -9.12 10.35 -11.83
CA CYS A 147 -9.33 9.84 -13.19
C CYS A 147 -9.04 10.90 -14.26
N CYS A 148 -9.16 12.20 -13.92
CA CYS A 148 -8.82 13.31 -14.82
C CYS A 148 -7.31 13.38 -15.15
N GLU A 149 -6.45 12.76 -14.34
CA GLU A 149 -5.00 12.68 -14.64
C GLU A 149 -4.73 11.77 -15.86
N PHE A 150 -5.65 10.84 -16.18
CA PHE A 150 -5.47 9.85 -17.24
C PHE A 150 -6.69 9.78 -18.18
N PRO A 151 -6.95 10.84 -18.98
CA PRO A 151 -8.17 10.97 -19.78
C PRO A 151 -8.30 9.97 -20.93
N SER A 152 -7.22 9.27 -21.29
CA SER A 152 -7.22 8.26 -22.35
C SER A 152 -7.85 6.93 -21.94
N PHE A 153 -8.05 6.70 -20.64
CA PHE A 153 -8.74 5.53 -20.13
C PHE A 153 -10.22 5.84 -19.90
N ARG A 154 -11.07 4.90 -20.32
CA ARG A 154 -12.47 4.90 -19.87
C ARG A 154 -12.52 4.61 -18.38
N CYS A 155 -13.42 5.29 -17.68
CA CYS A 155 -13.73 4.99 -16.28
C CYS A 155 -14.86 3.97 -16.20
N ILE A 156 -14.76 3.05 -15.25
CA ILE A 156 -15.85 2.18 -14.83
C ILE A 156 -16.04 2.35 -13.32
N ASP A 157 -17.27 2.51 -12.86
CA ASP A 157 -17.55 2.52 -11.43
C ASP A 157 -17.24 1.14 -10.86
N TRP A 158 -16.47 1.08 -9.78
CA TRP A 158 -16.16 -0.15 -9.07
C TRP A 158 -17.42 -0.98 -8.76
N ALA A 159 -18.54 -0.33 -8.45
CA ALA A 159 -19.82 -0.99 -8.15
C ALA A 159 -20.45 -1.73 -9.35
N GLU A 160 -19.97 -1.49 -10.57
CA GLU A 160 -20.40 -2.20 -11.79
C GLU A 160 -19.64 -3.50 -12.04
N LEU A 161 -18.60 -3.78 -11.24
CA LEU A 161 -17.80 -4.99 -11.32
C LEU A 161 -18.27 -6.02 -10.29
N GLU A 162 -18.34 -7.28 -10.72
CA GLU A 162 -18.56 -8.44 -9.85
C GLU A 162 -17.25 -9.21 -9.73
N GLU A 163 -16.81 -9.42 -8.49
CA GLU A 163 -15.62 -10.22 -8.19
C GLU A 163 -15.93 -11.70 -8.26
N GLU A 164 -15.12 -12.46 -9.00
CA GLU A 164 -15.23 -13.92 -9.07
C GLU A 164 -14.28 -14.60 -8.09
N ASP A 165 -12.99 -14.28 -8.17
CA ASP A 165 -11.94 -14.82 -7.31
C ASP A 165 -10.72 -13.91 -7.26
N GLU A 166 -9.95 -14.02 -6.19
CA GLU A 166 -8.64 -13.40 -6.05
C GLU A 166 -7.55 -14.31 -6.64
N ILE A 167 -6.87 -13.85 -7.68
CA ILE A 167 -5.82 -14.59 -8.39
C ILE A 167 -4.49 -14.48 -7.63
N ALA A 168 -4.20 -13.30 -7.09
CA ALA A 168 -3.05 -12.97 -6.26
C ALA A 168 -3.40 -11.78 -5.34
N ASP A 169 -2.57 -11.48 -4.35
CA ASP A 169 -2.81 -10.40 -3.38
C ASP A 169 -3.09 -9.05 -4.06
N GLY A 170 -4.35 -8.60 -3.96
CA GLY A 170 -4.83 -7.37 -4.60
C GLY A 170 -4.99 -7.45 -6.12
N VAL A 171 -5.09 -8.65 -6.70
CA VAL A 171 -5.33 -8.90 -8.13
C VAL A 171 -6.48 -9.89 -8.27
N HIS A 172 -7.61 -9.41 -8.77
CA HIS A 172 -8.87 -10.16 -8.80
C HIS A 172 -9.32 -10.43 -10.23
N ARG A 173 -9.94 -11.58 -10.46
CA ARG A 173 -10.75 -11.80 -11.66
C ARG A 173 -12.12 -11.20 -11.45
N VAL A 174 -12.55 -10.36 -12.38
CA VAL A 174 -13.84 -9.66 -12.29
C VAL A 174 -14.59 -9.73 -13.61
N CYS A 175 -15.92 -9.62 -13.55
CA CYS A 175 -16.78 -9.47 -14.71
C CYS A 175 -17.63 -8.18 -14.56
N PRO A 176 -17.82 -7.40 -15.63
CA PRO A 176 -18.84 -6.36 -15.62
C PRO A 176 -20.23 -6.97 -15.46
N LYS A 177 -21.12 -6.34 -14.69
CA LYS A 177 -22.51 -6.80 -14.52
C LYS A 177 -23.29 -6.94 -15.82
N THR A 178 -22.89 -6.17 -16.83
CA THR A 178 -23.53 -6.13 -18.16
C THR A 178 -22.93 -7.10 -19.17
N ALA A 179 -21.76 -7.69 -18.88
CA ALA A 179 -21.02 -8.53 -19.83
C ALA A 179 -20.26 -9.67 -19.12
N ARG A 180 -20.34 -10.89 -19.65
CA ARG A 180 -19.66 -12.07 -19.08
C ARG A 180 -18.20 -12.25 -19.52
N VAL A 181 -17.55 -11.19 -20.01
CA VAL A 181 -16.13 -11.28 -20.40
C VAL A 181 -15.29 -10.95 -19.17
N PRO A 182 -14.45 -11.90 -18.69
CA PRO A 182 -13.64 -11.67 -17.51
C PRO A 182 -12.50 -10.69 -17.82
N TYR A 183 -12.17 -9.91 -16.80
CA TYR A 183 -11.03 -9.00 -16.75
C TYR A 183 -10.21 -9.26 -15.49
N VAL A 184 -9.01 -8.69 -15.47
CA VAL A 184 -8.17 -8.64 -14.27
C VAL A 184 -8.28 -7.24 -13.67
N LEU A 185 -8.65 -7.16 -12.40
CA LEU A 185 -8.66 -5.94 -11.61
C LEU A 185 -7.46 -5.93 -10.67
N LYS A 186 -6.49 -5.06 -10.95
CA LYS A 186 -5.39 -4.77 -10.03
C LYS A 186 -5.81 -3.65 -9.09
N VAL A 187 -5.96 -3.97 -7.81
CA VAL A 187 -6.47 -3.04 -6.80
C VAL A 187 -5.37 -2.13 -6.33
N VAL A 188 -5.69 -0.83 -6.31
CA VAL A 188 -4.78 0.22 -5.86
C VAL A 188 -4.91 0.49 -4.36
N ASN A 189 -6.07 0.15 -3.78
CA ASN A 189 -6.36 0.32 -2.37
C ASN A 189 -5.59 -0.72 -1.52
N ARG A 190 -4.37 -0.39 -1.10
CA ARG A 190 -3.61 -1.20 -0.16
C ARG A 190 -3.77 -0.64 1.26
N PRO A 191 -4.25 -1.44 2.23
CA PRO A 191 -4.32 -1.02 3.64
C PRO A 191 -2.93 -0.89 4.30
N LEU A 192 -1.87 -1.26 3.58
CA LEU A 192 -0.47 -1.15 3.99
C LEU A 192 0.15 0.02 3.23
N TYR A 193 0.44 1.10 3.95
CA TYR A 193 1.01 2.31 3.37
C TYR A 193 2.45 2.07 2.94
N HIS A 194 2.76 2.24 1.66
CA HIS A 194 4.12 2.48 1.22
C HIS A 194 4.23 3.86 0.53
N PRO A 195 5.22 4.70 0.93
CA PRO A 195 5.44 6.04 0.36
C PRO A 195 5.50 6.11 -1.18
N HIS A 196 5.82 4.99 -1.83
CA HIS A 196 6.02 4.91 -3.27
C HIS A 196 4.78 4.43 -4.04
N ASP A 197 3.72 3.99 -3.36
CA ASP A 197 2.55 3.38 -4.01
C ASP A 197 1.91 4.34 -5.03
N THR A 198 1.74 5.62 -4.67
CA THR A 198 1.25 6.66 -5.59
C THR A 198 2.06 6.74 -6.89
N ASN A 199 3.39 6.70 -6.79
CA ASN A 199 4.24 6.78 -7.97
C ASN A 199 4.20 5.48 -8.77
N VAL A 200 4.11 4.32 -8.11
CA VAL A 200 3.94 3.01 -8.77
C VAL A 200 2.64 2.99 -9.57
N ILE A 201 1.53 3.44 -9.01
CA ILE A 201 0.21 3.49 -9.67
C ILE A 201 0.27 4.37 -10.92
N ARG A 202 0.77 5.61 -10.78
CA ARG A 202 0.89 6.53 -11.92
C ARG A 202 1.79 5.96 -12.99
N LYS A 203 2.94 5.41 -12.59
CA LYS A 203 3.92 4.87 -13.52
C LYS A 203 3.38 3.68 -14.30
N GLU A 204 2.59 2.82 -13.65
CA GLU A 204 1.91 1.72 -14.31
C GLU A 204 0.88 2.22 -15.34
N LEU A 205 0.06 3.22 -15.00
CA LEU A 205 -0.90 3.82 -15.92
C LEU A 205 -0.22 4.50 -17.12
N GLU A 206 0.88 5.24 -16.90
CA GLU A 206 1.69 5.83 -17.97
C GLU A 206 2.24 4.76 -18.92
N ASN A 207 2.76 3.65 -18.39
CA ASN A 207 3.28 2.57 -19.19
C ASN A 207 2.16 1.84 -19.94
N LEU A 208 0.99 1.63 -19.32
CA LEU A 208 -0.18 1.03 -19.98
C LEU A 208 -0.69 1.88 -21.14
N GLU A 209 -0.72 3.21 -20.98
CA GLU A 209 -1.08 4.12 -22.08
C GLU A 209 -0.05 4.04 -23.21
N ARG A 210 1.24 4.03 -22.86
CA ARG A 210 2.35 4.00 -23.81
C ARG A 210 2.44 2.70 -24.61
N PHE A 211 2.14 1.56 -23.99
CA PHE A 211 2.23 0.23 -24.61
C PHE A 211 0.86 -0.32 -25.05
N LYS A 212 -0.16 0.54 -25.07
CA LYS A 212 -1.47 0.20 -25.63
C LYS A 212 -1.34 -0.24 -27.08
N GLY A 213 -1.89 -1.40 -27.40
CA GLY A 213 -1.84 -2.05 -28.70
C GLY A 213 -0.53 -2.75 -29.04
N VAL A 214 0.45 -2.80 -28.13
CA VAL A 214 1.73 -3.49 -28.36
C VAL A 214 1.59 -4.99 -28.07
N PRO A 215 1.79 -5.88 -29.05
CA PRO A 215 1.70 -7.32 -28.83
C PRO A 215 2.72 -7.82 -27.81
N GLY A 216 2.31 -8.78 -26.97
CA GLY A 216 3.17 -9.36 -25.94
C GLY A 216 3.34 -8.48 -24.69
N ILE A 217 2.61 -7.37 -24.58
CA ILE A 217 2.52 -6.55 -23.37
C ILE A 217 1.04 -6.46 -22.96
N VAL A 218 0.78 -6.52 -21.65
CA VAL A 218 -0.57 -6.43 -21.07
C VAL A 218 -1.34 -5.22 -21.57
N GLN A 219 -2.64 -5.44 -21.85
CA GLN A 219 -3.50 -4.41 -22.42
C GLN A 219 -4.48 -3.85 -21.39
N PRO A 220 -4.58 -2.50 -21.28
CA PRO A 220 -5.55 -1.87 -20.42
C PRO A 220 -6.95 -1.86 -21.05
N VAL A 221 -7.95 -2.13 -20.22
CA VAL A 221 -9.36 -2.12 -20.59
C VAL A 221 -10.06 -0.86 -20.09
N ALA A 222 -9.83 -0.49 -18.84
CA ALA A 222 -10.43 0.66 -18.16
C ALA A 222 -9.65 1.00 -16.87
N ILE A 223 -10.01 2.11 -16.24
CA ILE A 223 -9.68 2.38 -14.84
C ILE A 223 -10.93 2.24 -13.99
N ALA A 224 -10.83 1.49 -12.90
CA ALA A 224 -11.90 1.38 -11.91
C ALA A 224 -11.81 2.58 -10.97
N VAL A 225 -12.94 3.24 -10.76
CA VAL A 225 -13.04 4.44 -9.93
C VAL A 225 -13.99 4.24 -8.77
N SER A 226 -13.71 4.89 -7.64
CA SER A 226 -14.61 4.94 -6.48
C SER A 226 -14.43 6.24 -5.71
N SER A 227 -15.27 6.46 -4.69
CA SER A 227 -15.03 7.54 -3.72
C SER A 227 -13.65 7.39 -3.07
N ASN A 228 -13.03 8.53 -2.74
CA ASN A 228 -11.73 8.56 -2.08
C ASN A 228 -11.78 7.77 -0.75
N PRO A 229 -10.88 6.79 -0.51
CA PRO A 229 -10.84 6.03 0.73
C PRO A 229 -10.71 6.90 2.00
N TYR A 230 -10.11 8.09 1.89
CA TYR A 230 -9.94 9.03 2.98
C TYR A 230 -11.10 9.99 3.20
N MET A 231 -12.13 9.95 2.35
CA MET A 231 -13.28 10.85 2.44
C MET A 231 -13.93 10.76 3.83
N THR A 232 -14.08 11.93 4.48
CA THR A 232 -14.59 12.05 5.85
C THR A 232 -16.10 11.89 5.90
N ALA A 233 -16.81 12.68 5.09
CA ALA A 233 -18.27 12.70 5.05
C ALA A 233 -18.77 12.05 3.76
N ARG A 234 -19.81 11.20 3.86
CA ARG A 234 -20.40 10.52 2.70
C ARG A 234 -21.07 11.45 1.68
N THR A 235 -21.33 12.69 2.07
CA THR A 235 -22.02 13.71 1.25
C THR A 235 -21.05 14.68 0.56
N SER A 236 -19.74 14.40 0.60
CA SER A 236 -18.75 15.24 -0.06
C SER A 236 -18.85 15.08 -1.59
N ASP A 237 -18.94 16.18 -2.33
CA ASP A 237 -19.01 16.22 -3.80
C ASP A 237 -17.61 16.08 -4.44
N GLN A 238 -16.76 15.25 -3.83
CA GLN A 238 -15.40 15.04 -4.33
C GLN A 238 -15.43 14.15 -5.58
N PRO A 239 -14.61 14.48 -6.59
CA PRO A 239 -14.50 13.63 -7.76
C PRO A 239 -14.00 12.24 -7.36
N PRO A 240 -14.43 11.18 -8.07
CA PRO A 240 -13.96 9.84 -7.80
C PRO A 240 -12.46 9.73 -8.10
N VAL A 241 -11.79 8.85 -7.37
CA VAL A 241 -10.37 8.56 -7.53
C VAL A 241 -10.19 7.17 -8.14
N ILE A 242 -9.03 6.94 -8.74
CA ILE A 242 -8.66 5.62 -9.26
C ILE A 242 -8.48 4.66 -8.09
N SER A 243 -9.27 3.59 -8.06
CA SER A 243 -9.23 2.53 -7.05
C SER A 243 -8.74 1.20 -7.60
N GLY A 244 -8.67 1.05 -8.92
CA GLY A 244 -8.08 -0.12 -9.57
C GLY A 244 -7.78 0.11 -11.05
N ILE A 245 -6.96 -0.78 -11.61
CA ILE A 245 -6.64 -0.84 -13.04
C ILE A 245 -7.27 -2.10 -13.61
N LEU A 246 -8.11 -1.95 -14.64
CA LEU A 246 -8.77 -3.07 -15.31
C LEU A 246 -7.98 -3.45 -16.56
N LEU A 247 -7.54 -4.71 -16.61
CA LEU A 247 -6.68 -5.27 -17.65
C LEU A 247 -7.38 -6.44 -18.33
N GLU A 248 -6.94 -6.79 -19.53
CA GLU A 248 -7.39 -8.02 -20.19
C GLU A 248 -7.05 -9.26 -19.35
N PHE A 249 -7.95 -10.25 -19.36
CA PHE A 249 -7.72 -11.54 -18.74
C PHE A 249 -7.10 -12.53 -19.74
N TYR A 250 -5.95 -13.08 -19.37
CA TYR A 250 -5.21 -14.07 -20.17
C TYR A 250 -5.40 -15.47 -19.60
N SER A 251 -6.23 -16.28 -20.27
CA SER A 251 -6.75 -17.55 -19.77
C SER A 251 -5.72 -18.68 -19.68
N GLY A 252 -4.57 -18.55 -20.34
CA GLY A 252 -3.50 -19.54 -20.26
C GLY A 252 -2.73 -19.52 -18.93
N GLY A 253 -2.95 -18.51 -18.09
CA GLY A 253 -2.32 -18.38 -16.78
C GLY A 253 -0.83 -18.02 -16.87
N SER A 254 -0.14 -18.02 -15.72
CA SER A 254 1.27 -17.65 -15.66
C SER A 254 2.21 -18.75 -16.13
N LEU A 255 3.33 -18.34 -16.73
CA LEU A 255 4.43 -19.23 -17.11
C LEU A 255 4.98 -19.97 -15.88
N GLN A 256 5.01 -19.33 -14.71
CA GLN A 256 5.39 -19.97 -13.45
C GLN A 256 4.52 -21.20 -13.14
N ARG A 257 3.20 -21.09 -13.32
CA ARG A 257 2.28 -22.20 -13.10
C ARG A 257 2.53 -23.32 -14.11
N ILE A 258 2.67 -22.98 -15.38
CA ILE A 258 2.92 -23.95 -16.46
C ILE A 258 4.24 -24.72 -16.23
N LEU A 259 5.30 -24.02 -15.83
CA LEU A 259 6.58 -24.64 -15.49
C LEU A 259 6.46 -25.55 -14.27
N LYS A 260 5.75 -25.12 -13.22
CA LYS A 260 5.53 -25.90 -12.00
C LYS A 260 4.70 -27.18 -12.25
N GLU A 261 3.75 -27.11 -13.19
CA GLU A 261 2.87 -28.22 -13.55
C GLU A 261 3.46 -29.13 -14.66
N ASP A 262 4.67 -28.85 -15.17
CA ASP A 262 5.31 -29.54 -16.31
C ASP A 262 4.44 -29.56 -17.60
N ARG A 263 3.68 -28.48 -17.83
CA ARG A 263 2.73 -28.36 -18.95
C ARG A 263 3.31 -27.66 -20.17
N VAL A 264 4.61 -27.41 -20.19
CA VAL A 264 5.31 -26.69 -21.28
C VAL A 264 5.08 -27.35 -22.64
N LYS A 265 4.99 -28.69 -22.67
CA LYS A 265 4.78 -29.48 -23.89
C LYS A 265 3.39 -29.32 -24.53
N GLU A 266 2.43 -28.74 -23.81
CA GLU A 266 1.10 -28.42 -24.34
C GLU A 266 1.13 -27.21 -25.28
N TYR A 267 2.24 -26.45 -25.30
CA TYR A 267 2.39 -25.20 -26.02
C TYR A 267 3.58 -25.23 -26.98
N ASN A 268 3.56 -24.35 -27.98
CA ASN A 268 4.71 -24.10 -28.83
C ASN A 268 5.73 -23.18 -28.10
N TRP A 269 6.32 -23.69 -27.02
CA TRP A 269 7.13 -22.90 -26.09
C TRP A 269 8.40 -22.30 -26.70
N THR A 270 8.89 -22.85 -27.81
CA THR A 270 10.13 -22.39 -28.48
C THR A 270 10.03 -20.95 -28.97
N ARG A 271 8.82 -20.43 -29.17
CA ARG A 271 8.59 -19.01 -29.53
C ARG A 271 8.65 -18.06 -28.33
N TRP A 272 8.48 -18.55 -27.11
CA TRP A 272 8.36 -17.70 -25.92
C TRP A 272 9.58 -16.81 -25.68
N PRO A 273 10.84 -17.29 -25.77
CA PRO A 273 12.01 -16.42 -25.60
C PRO A 273 12.04 -15.28 -26.62
N ILE A 274 11.65 -15.55 -27.88
CA ILE A 274 11.59 -14.54 -28.94
C ILE A 274 10.52 -13.50 -28.63
N GLN A 275 9.34 -13.94 -28.18
CA GLN A 275 8.24 -13.04 -27.83
C GLN A 275 8.57 -12.18 -26.60
N ILE A 276 9.16 -12.76 -25.54
CA ILE A 276 9.62 -12.03 -24.35
C ILE A 276 10.68 -11.00 -24.75
N GLY A 277 11.70 -11.41 -25.51
CA GLY A 277 12.74 -10.50 -25.98
C GLY A 277 12.19 -9.38 -26.87
N THR A 278 11.16 -9.65 -27.67
CA THR A 278 10.48 -8.64 -28.49
C THR A 278 9.73 -7.64 -27.62
N ALA A 279 8.98 -8.11 -26.62
CA ALA A 279 8.28 -7.25 -25.66
C ALA A 279 9.25 -6.37 -24.86
N LEU A 280 10.35 -6.94 -24.33
CA LEU A 280 11.42 -6.17 -23.66
C LEU A 280 12.07 -5.15 -24.60
N SER A 281 12.29 -5.49 -25.87
CA SER A 281 12.81 -4.54 -26.86
C SER A 281 11.89 -3.32 -27.04
N HIS A 282 10.56 -3.49 -26.93
CA HIS A 282 9.63 -2.36 -26.93
C HIS A 282 9.82 -1.45 -25.70
N PHE A 283 10.02 -2.02 -24.50
CA PHE A 283 10.37 -1.24 -23.31
C PHE A 283 11.68 -0.46 -23.51
N HIS A 284 12.73 -1.14 -23.94
CA HIS A 284 14.06 -0.56 -24.06
C HIS A 284 14.10 0.57 -25.10
N ARG A 285 13.45 0.40 -26.26
CA ARG A 285 13.33 1.47 -27.27
C ARG A 285 12.53 2.67 -26.78
N ALA A 286 11.63 2.46 -25.82
CA ALA A 286 10.88 3.52 -25.16
C ALA A 286 11.68 4.19 -24.01
N GLY A 287 12.93 3.79 -23.75
CA GLY A 287 13.72 4.28 -22.61
C GLY A 287 13.15 3.83 -21.26
N GLN A 288 12.42 2.71 -21.24
CA GLN A 288 11.87 2.09 -20.04
C GLN A 288 12.50 0.70 -19.83
N THR A 289 12.42 0.19 -18.61
CA THR A 289 12.85 -1.18 -18.26
C THR A 289 11.75 -1.83 -17.44
N HIS A 290 11.64 -3.16 -17.51
CA HIS A 290 10.63 -3.91 -16.76
C HIS A 290 11.03 -4.09 -15.30
N MET A 291 12.32 -4.34 -15.03
CA MET A 291 12.93 -4.51 -13.69
C MET A 291 12.47 -5.70 -12.85
N ASP A 292 11.46 -6.45 -13.27
CA ASP A 292 10.95 -7.63 -12.54
C ASP A 292 10.52 -8.74 -13.50
N ASN A 293 11.35 -8.98 -14.53
CA ASN A 293 11.14 -10.09 -15.47
C ASN A 293 11.29 -11.42 -14.74
N LYS A 294 10.21 -12.20 -14.67
CA LYS A 294 10.16 -13.51 -14.02
C LYS A 294 8.97 -14.31 -14.54
N PRO A 295 8.97 -15.66 -14.43
CA PRO A 295 7.86 -16.48 -14.92
C PRO A 295 6.48 -16.13 -14.34
N ALA A 296 6.40 -15.50 -13.17
CA ALA A 296 5.14 -15.05 -12.59
C ALA A 296 4.54 -13.83 -13.33
N ASN A 297 5.40 -13.01 -13.94
CA ASN A 297 5.03 -11.80 -14.67
C ASN A 297 4.93 -12.04 -16.20
N VAL A 298 4.95 -13.31 -16.62
CA VAL A 298 4.70 -13.73 -17.99
C VAL A 298 3.45 -14.61 -17.97
N VAL A 299 2.41 -14.21 -18.70
CA VAL A 299 1.16 -14.99 -18.83
C VAL A 299 0.91 -15.41 -20.26
N LEU A 300 0.04 -16.39 -20.48
CA LEU A 300 -0.31 -16.86 -21.82
C LEU A 300 -1.72 -16.42 -22.23
N ASP A 301 -1.83 -15.87 -23.44
CA ASP A 301 -3.12 -15.63 -24.09
C ASP A 301 -3.82 -16.94 -24.50
N ALA A 302 -5.03 -16.83 -25.06
CA ALA A 302 -5.82 -17.98 -25.51
C ALA A 302 -5.16 -18.79 -26.65
N GLN A 303 -4.17 -18.21 -27.35
CA GLN A 303 -3.40 -18.85 -28.41
C GLN A 303 -2.05 -19.38 -27.89
N GLY A 304 -1.75 -19.23 -26.59
CA GLY A 304 -0.52 -19.65 -25.94
C GLY A 304 0.68 -18.74 -26.22
N ASN A 305 0.47 -17.49 -26.66
CA ASN A 305 1.54 -16.49 -26.79
C ASN A 305 1.79 -15.85 -25.43
N VAL A 306 3.04 -15.48 -25.17
CA VAL A 306 3.40 -14.77 -23.94
C VAL A 306 2.93 -13.32 -23.96
N VAL A 307 2.55 -12.85 -22.79
CA VAL A 307 2.22 -11.47 -22.49
C VAL A 307 2.93 -11.07 -21.19
N LEU A 308 3.71 -10.00 -21.23
CA LEU A 308 4.33 -9.41 -20.04
C LEU A 308 3.28 -8.59 -19.27
N ILE A 309 3.19 -8.85 -17.96
CA ILE A 309 2.29 -8.17 -17.02
C ILE A 309 3.11 -7.46 -15.93
N ASP A 310 2.45 -6.68 -15.06
CA ASP A 310 3.08 -5.93 -13.96
C ASP A 310 4.17 -4.95 -14.46
N ILE A 311 3.75 -4.07 -15.35
CA ILE A 311 4.64 -3.21 -16.13
C ILE A 311 4.95 -1.86 -15.47
N SER A 312 4.80 -1.76 -14.15
CA SER A 312 5.09 -0.52 -13.41
C SER A 312 6.56 -0.11 -13.51
N GLY A 313 7.49 -1.07 -13.58
CA GLY A 313 8.93 -0.81 -13.60
C GLY A 313 9.48 -0.20 -12.31
N SER A 314 8.68 -0.14 -11.24
CA SER A 314 9.01 0.49 -9.95
C SER A 314 8.38 -0.22 -8.73
N GLY A 315 7.52 -1.21 -8.94
CA GLY A 315 6.76 -1.92 -7.90
C GLY A 315 7.52 -2.95 -7.05
N GLY A 316 8.84 -3.08 -7.25
CA GLY A 316 9.72 -4.03 -6.56
C GLY A 316 10.51 -4.93 -7.51
N ILE A 317 11.58 -5.55 -7.02
CA ILE A 317 12.43 -6.47 -7.79
C ILE A 317 12.58 -7.77 -7.02
N THR A 318 12.28 -8.89 -7.67
CA THR A 318 12.45 -10.21 -7.10
C THR A 318 13.93 -10.57 -7.00
N TYR A 319 14.42 -10.75 -5.77
CA TYR A 319 15.85 -10.92 -5.49
C TYR A 319 16.52 -12.07 -6.28
N SER A 320 15.81 -13.19 -6.48
CA SER A 320 16.33 -14.35 -7.20
C SER A 320 16.55 -14.13 -8.70
N TRP A 321 16.00 -13.06 -9.26
CA TRP A 321 16.11 -12.70 -10.68
C TRP A 321 17.02 -11.48 -10.90
N ARG A 322 17.70 -11.01 -9.85
CA ARG A 322 18.62 -9.88 -9.96
C ARG A 322 19.91 -10.29 -10.65
N ALA A 323 20.32 -9.44 -11.58
CA ALA A 323 21.65 -9.48 -12.16
C ALA A 323 22.73 -9.27 -11.08
N PRO A 324 23.88 -9.97 -11.15
CA PRO A 324 24.94 -9.88 -10.16
C PRO A 324 25.39 -8.44 -9.84
N GLU A 325 25.46 -7.60 -10.85
CA GLU A 325 25.90 -6.20 -10.78
C GLU A 325 24.96 -5.29 -9.97
N ILE A 326 23.68 -5.65 -9.83
CA ILE A 326 22.70 -4.87 -9.03
C ILE A 326 22.24 -5.61 -7.77
N SER A 327 22.79 -6.80 -7.49
CA SER A 327 22.34 -7.68 -6.41
C SER A 327 22.42 -7.02 -5.02
N HIS A 328 23.41 -6.16 -4.80
CA HIS A 328 23.65 -5.42 -3.55
C HIS A 328 23.10 -3.99 -3.56
N GLU A 329 22.48 -3.55 -4.66
CA GLU A 329 21.97 -2.19 -4.78
C GLU A 329 20.72 -2.01 -3.91
N ARG A 330 20.71 -0.92 -3.14
CA ARG A 330 19.60 -0.55 -2.24
C ARG A 330 18.47 0.11 -3.00
N SER A 331 18.81 0.89 -4.03
CA SER A 331 17.85 1.56 -4.90
C SER A 331 18.09 1.21 -6.37
N PRO A 332 17.78 -0.03 -6.81
CA PRO A 332 18.06 -0.46 -8.18
C PRO A 332 17.34 0.36 -9.27
N PHE A 333 16.22 0.98 -8.92
CA PHE A 333 15.44 1.83 -9.81
C PHE A 333 16.11 3.18 -10.10
N ASP A 334 17.01 3.63 -9.22
CA ASP A 334 17.77 4.89 -9.37
C ASP A 334 19.02 4.72 -10.23
N LEU A 335 19.34 3.48 -10.64
CA LEU A 335 20.47 3.20 -11.49
C LEU A 335 20.31 3.80 -12.90
N PRO A 336 21.42 4.12 -13.58
CA PRO A 336 21.40 4.53 -14.99
C PRO A 336 20.62 3.54 -15.85
N PHE A 337 19.93 4.06 -16.86
CA PHE A 337 19.09 3.26 -17.76
C PHE A 337 19.82 2.03 -18.32
N GLU A 338 21.09 2.17 -18.70
CA GLU A 338 21.89 1.06 -19.24
C GLU A 338 22.02 -0.11 -18.26
N ALA A 339 22.29 0.16 -16.98
CA ALA A 339 22.40 -0.89 -15.97
C ALA A 339 21.05 -1.60 -15.74
N ARG A 340 19.96 -0.84 -15.77
CA ARG A 340 18.59 -1.37 -15.67
C ARG A 340 18.20 -2.20 -16.90
N LEU A 341 18.67 -1.82 -18.08
CA LEU A 341 18.45 -2.56 -19.32
C LEU A 341 19.21 -3.89 -19.30
N LEU A 342 20.48 -3.87 -18.92
CA LEU A 342 21.29 -5.08 -18.81
C LEU A 342 20.71 -6.06 -17.78
N HIS A 343 20.14 -5.53 -16.69
CA HIS A 343 19.37 -6.33 -15.75
C HIS A 343 18.18 -7.05 -16.41
N ASP A 344 17.37 -6.37 -17.23
CA ASP A 344 16.26 -7.01 -17.95
C ASP A 344 16.74 -8.09 -18.94
N VAL A 345 17.95 -7.96 -19.48
CA VAL A 345 18.54 -8.96 -20.40
C VAL A 345 19.07 -10.17 -19.63
N TRP A 346 19.59 -9.95 -18.42
CA TRP A 346 20.05 -11.02 -17.54
C TRP A 346 18.88 -11.86 -17.02
N ALA A 347 17.81 -11.20 -16.55
CA ALA A 347 16.64 -11.81 -15.97
C ALA A 347 15.79 -12.53 -17.02
#